data_AF-A0A936GEY4-F1
#
_entry.id   AF-A0A936GEY4-F1
#
_cell.length_a   1.000
_cell.length_b   1.000
_cell.length_c   1.000
_cell.angle_alpha   90.00
_cell.angle_beta   90.00
_cell.angle_gamma   90.00
#
_symmetry.space_group_name_H-M   'P 1'
#
loop_
_entity.id
_entity.type
_entity.pdbx_description
1 polymer ?
#
loop_
_entity_poly.entity_id
_entity_poly.type
_entity_poly.pdbx_seq_one_letter_code
_entity_poly.pdbx_strand_id
1 'polypeptide(L)'
;MNKGDINIIEEIKKGNPLVFKEVYRLYYAQLCRFASDYIEDADEVEDLVQDTLIKIWDKREELAITNLKNYLFTSVRNACINRLEHIKIVQNHKEKNISEIKILELKDETSDNDFIVIIILLMKQLYVFFYL
;
A
#
# COMPACT_ATOMS: atom_id res chain seq x y z
N MET A 1 1.26 -28.50 -22.37
CA MET A 1 1.70 -27.30 -23.13
C MET A 1 1.01 -27.35 -24.48
N ASN A 2 0.10 -26.42 -24.77
CA ASN A 2 -0.57 -26.40 -26.07
C ASN A 2 0.34 -25.68 -27.08
N LYS A 3 0.48 -26.20 -28.31
CA LYS A 3 1.44 -25.68 -29.31
C LYS A 3 1.22 -24.19 -29.63
N GLY A 4 -0.02 -23.71 -29.47
CA GLY A 4 -0.38 -22.30 -29.64
C GLY A 4 0.22 -21.37 -28.58
N ASP A 5 0.28 -21.80 -27.31
CA ASP A 5 0.81 -20.98 -26.22
C ASP A 5 2.32 -20.75 -26.34
N ILE A 6 3.04 -21.78 -26.82
CA ILE A 6 4.50 -21.71 -27.04
C ILE A 6 4.84 -20.66 -28.09
N ASN A 7 4.07 -20.61 -29.19
CA ASN A 7 4.27 -19.63 -30.25
C ASN A 7 4.03 -18.18 -29.75
N ILE A 8 2.96 -17.98 -28.97
CA ILE A 8 2.64 -16.67 -28.39
C ILE A 8 3.78 -16.16 -27.49
N ILE A 9 4.32 -17.01 -26.62
CA ILE A 9 5.40 -16.62 -25.70
C ILE A 9 6.66 -16.23 -26.46
N GLU A 10 7.06 -16.99 -27.48
CA GLU A 10 8.24 -16.68 -28.29
C GLU A 10 8.08 -15.36 -29.06
N GLU A 11 6.89 -15.08 -29.60
CA GLU A 11 6.63 -13.81 -30.28
C GLU A 11 6.62 -12.61 -29.32
N ILE A 12 6.11 -12.80 -28.09
CA ILE A 12 6.22 -11.78 -27.04
C ILE A 12 7.68 -11.52 -26.71
N LYS A 13 8.51 -12.56 -26.54
CA LYS A 13 9.94 -12.42 -26.26
C LYS A 13 10.69 -11.65 -27.34
N LYS A 14 10.36 -11.89 -28.61
CA LYS A 14 10.92 -11.14 -29.76
C LYS A 14 10.45 -9.69 -29.84
N GLY A 15 9.55 -9.27 -28.94
CA GLY A 15 9.03 -7.91 -28.92
C GLY A 15 7.97 -7.64 -29.97
N ASN A 16 7.17 -8.64 -30.38
CA ASN A 16 6.04 -8.43 -31.28
C ASN A 16 4.87 -7.74 -30.54
N PRO A 17 4.61 -6.44 -30.77
CA PRO A 17 3.62 -5.69 -29.99
C PRO A 17 2.18 -6.10 -30.32
N LEU A 18 1.94 -6.64 -31.51
CA LEU A 18 0.60 -7.07 -31.93
C LEU A 18 0.16 -8.30 -31.15
N VAL A 19 1.05 -9.26 -30.94
CA VAL A 19 0.77 -10.45 -30.14
C VAL A 19 0.49 -10.07 -28.69
N PHE A 20 1.31 -9.19 -28.11
CA PHE A 20 1.10 -8.73 -26.74
C PHE A 20 -0.19 -7.93 -26.59
N LYS A 21 -0.56 -7.11 -27.59
CA LYS A 21 -1.84 -6.39 -27.61
C LYS A 21 -3.04 -7.35 -27.55
N GLU A 22 -2.99 -8.47 -28.25
CA GLU A 22 -4.06 -9.48 -28.19
C GLU A 22 -4.10 -10.20 -26.82
N VAL A 23 -2.95 -10.48 -26.22
CA VAL A 23 -2.88 -10.98 -24.84
C VAL A 23 -3.47 -9.97 -23.85
N TYR A 24 -3.12 -8.69 -23.98
CA TYR A 24 -3.68 -7.62 -23.16
C TYR A 24 -5.20 -7.59 -23.29
N ARG A 25 -5.73 -7.55 -24.51
CA ARG A 25 -7.18 -7.54 -24.77
C ARG A 25 -7.91 -8.74 -24.16
N LEU A 26 -7.31 -9.93 -24.26
CA LEU A 26 -7.92 -11.16 -23.76
C LEU A 26 -7.94 -11.21 -22.23
N TYR A 27 -6.85 -10.79 -21.57
CA TYR A 27 -6.68 -11.03 -20.14
C TYR A 27 -6.98 -9.81 -19.26
N TYR A 28 -6.87 -8.58 -19.75
CA TYR A 28 -6.98 -7.37 -18.91
C TYR A 28 -8.24 -7.35 -18.03
N ALA A 29 -9.41 -7.49 -18.63
CA ALA A 29 -10.68 -7.50 -17.89
C ALA A 29 -10.81 -8.70 -16.92
N GLN A 30 -10.20 -9.85 -17.24
CA GLN A 30 -10.19 -11.01 -16.35
C GLN A 30 -9.25 -10.81 -15.15
N LEU A 31 -8.10 -10.17 -15.39
CA LEU A 31 -7.12 -9.85 -14.36
C LEU A 31 -7.64 -8.76 -13.42
N CYS A 32 -8.33 -7.73 -13.95
CA CYS A 32 -8.97 -6.71 -13.13
C CYS A 32 -10.03 -7.33 -12.21
N ARG A 33 -10.94 -8.13 -12.75
CA ARG A 33 -11.93 -8.86 -11.94
C ARG A 33 -11.29 -9.72 -10.85
N PHE A 34 -10.20 -10.40 -11.17
CA PHE A 34 -9.46 -11.20 -10.20
C PHE A 34 -8.73 -10.36 -9.14
N ALA A 35 -8.18 -9.20 -9.51
CA ALA A 35 -7.52 -8.28 -8.60
C ALA A 35 -8.52 -7.58 -7.65
N SER A 36 -9.77 -7.38 -8.09
CA SER A 36 -10.85 -6.85 -7.25
C SER A 36 -11.19 -7.73 -6.05
N ASP A 37 -10.81 -9.02 -6.05
CA ASP A 37 -10.94 -9.87 -4.85
C ASP A 37 -9.94 -9.48 -3.74
N TYR A 38 -8.94 -8.63 -4.04
CA TYR A 38 -7.89 -8.19 -3.11
C TYR A 38 -7.98 -6.70 -2.78
N ILE A 39 -8.37 -5.87 -3.75
CA ILE A 39 -8.39 -4.41 -3.66
C ILE A 39 -9.79 -3.92 -4.05
N GLU A 40 -10.45 -3.15 -3.18
CA GLU A 40 -11.83 -2.70 -3.40
C GLU A 40 -11.92 -1.53 -4.40
N ASP A 41 -10.91 -0.67 -4.43
CA ASP A 41 -10.89 0.50 -5.31
C ASP A 41 -10.64 0.09 -6.77
N ALA A 42 -11.62 0.35 -7.62
CA ALA A 42 -11.60 -0.07 -9.01
C ALA A 42 -10.52 0.64 -9.84
N ASP A 43 -10.29 1.93 -9.58
CA ASP A 43 -9.26 2.71 -10.27
C ASP A 43 -7.87 2.18 -9.89
N GLU A 44 -7.65 1.88 -8.60
CA GLU A 44 -6.41 1.27 -8.13
C GLU A 44 -6.18 -0.12 -8.75
N VAL A 45 -7.24 -0.91 -8.93
CA VAL A 45 -7.17 -2.22 -9.60
C VAL A 45 -6.75 -2.07 -11.06
N GLU A 46 -7.39 -1.17 -11.80
CA GLU A 46 -7.10 -0.93 -13.22
C GLU A 46 -5.64 -0.49 -13.43
N ASP A 47 -5.18 0.46 -12.60
CA ASP A 47 -3.81 0.95 -12.62
C ASP A 47 -2.81 -0.15 -12.27
N LEU A 48 -3.06 -0.93 -11.21
CA LEU A 48 -2.16 -2.00 -10.78
C LEU A 48 -2.02 -3.10 -11.84
N VAL A 49 -3.12 -3.50 -12.47
CA VAL A 49 -3.10 -4.51 -13.54
C VAL A 49 -2.38 -3.97 -14.77
N GLN A 50 -2.65 -2.72 -15.15
CA GLN A 50 -1.97 -2.06 -16.26
C GLN A 50 -0.45 -2.00 -16.03
N ASP A 51 -0.02 -1.49 -14.87
CA ASP A 51 1.40 -1.42 -14.49
C ASP A 51 2.06 -2.80 -14.50
N THR A 52 1.35 -3.82 -14.03
CA THR A 52 1.85 -5.19 -14.02
C THR A 52 2.09 -5.71 -15.44
N LEU A 53 1.13 -5.49 -16.36
CA LEU A 53 1.28 -5.91 -17.75
C LEU A 53 2.38 -5.12 -18.48
N ILE A 54 2.54 -3.81 -18.20
CA ILE A 54 3.64 -3.00 -18.73
C ILE A 54 4.99 -3.55 -18.25
N LYS A 55 5.13 -3.84 -16.95
CA LYS A 55 6.37 -4.44 -16.40
C LYS A 55 6.71 -5.78 -17.04
N ILE A 56 5.70 -6.59 -17.34
CA ILE A 56 5.88 -7.87 -18.05
C ILE A 56 6.37 -7.62 -19.48
N TRP A 57 5.81 -6.63 -20.19
CA TRP A 57 6.26 -6.27 -21.53
C TRP A 57 7.69 -5.73 -21.55
N ASP A 58 8.06 -4.88 -20.59
CA ASP A 58 9.40 -4.30 -20.50
C ASP A 58 10.45 -5.38 -20.24
N LYS A 59 10.13 -6.37 -19.40
CA LYS A 59 11.01 -7.48 -19.04
C LYS A 59 10.88 -8.72 -19.92
N ARG A 60 10.12 -8.64 -21.03
CA ARG A 60 9.69 -9.78 -21.86
C ARG A 60 10.83 -10.73 -22.25
N GLU A 61 12.02 -10.20 -22.53
CA GLU A 61 13.20 -10.96 -22.99
C GLU A 61 13.76 -11.89 -21.91
N GLU A 62 13.62 -11.51 -20.64
CA GLU A 62 14.16 -12.24 -19.48
C GLU A 62 13.16 -13.27 -18.91
N LEU A 63 11.92 -13.30 -19.41
CA LEU A 63 10.85 -14.08 -18.78
C LEU A 63 10.99 -15.59 -19.06
N ALA A 64 11.08 -16.38 -18.00
CA ALA A 64 10.98 -17.84 -18.07
C ALA A 64 9.52 -18.31 -17.96
N ILE A 65 8.71 -18.07 -19.00
CA ILE A 65 7.29 -18.42 -19.01
C ILE A 65 7.08 -19.82 -19.59
N THR A 66 6.52 -20.73 -18.79
CA THR A 66 6.07 -22.05 -19.25
C THR A 66 4.56 -22.08 -19.53
N ASN A 67 3.78 -21.28 -18.80
CA ASN A 67 2.34 -21.12 -18.99
C ASN A 67 1.98 -19.65 -18.83
N LEU A 68 1.59 -19.00 -19.92
CA LEU A 68 1.29 -17.57 -19.96
C LEU A 68 0.16 -17.20 -19.01
N LYS A 69 -0.97 -17.91 -19.04
CA LYS A 69 -2.12 -17.63 -18.17
C LYS A 69 -1.71 -17.68 -16.70
N ASN A 70 -1.07 -18.76 -16.26
CA ASN A 70 -0.65 -18.91 -14.87
C ASN A 70 0.32 -17.79 -14.46
N TYR A 71 1.26 -17.44 -15.35
CA TYR A 71 2.22 -16.39 -15.11
C TYR A 71 1.55 -15.01 -14.92
N LEU A 72 0.59 -14.65 -15.78
CA LEU A 72 -0.15 -13.39 -15.68
C LEU A 72 -0.92 -13.28 -14.36
N PHE A 73 -1.71 -14.30 -14.01
CA PHE A 73 -2.49 -14.31 -12.77
C PHE A 73 -1.60 -14.30 -11.52
N THR A 74 -0.49 -15.04 -11.54
CA THR A 74 0.48 -15.03 -10.43
C THR A 74 1.14 -13.66 -10.28
N SER A 75 1.49 -13.00 -11.39
CA SER A 75 2.12 -11.68 -11.37
C SER A 75 1.18 -10.62 -10.78
N VAL A 76 -0.09 -10.63 -11.21
CA VAL A 76 -1.12 -9.72 -10.66
C VAL A 76 -1.38 -10.00 -9.19
N ARG A 77 -1.51 -11.28 -8.79
CA ARG A 77 -1.65 -11.64 -7.37
C ARG A 77 -0.51 -11.08 -6.53
N ASN A 78 0.73 -11.26 -6.97
CA ASN A 78 1.90 -10.78 -6.26
C ASN A 78 1.90 -9.24 -6.17
N ALA A 79 1.48 -8.55 -7.24
CA ALA A 79 1.34 -7.10 -7.22
C ALA A 79 0.28 -6.64 -6.20
N CYS A 80 -0.89 -7.29 -6.14
CA CYS A 80 -1.90 -7.00 -5.13
C CYS A 80 -1.38 -7.23 -3.71
N ILE A 81 -0.71 -8.35 -3.45
CA ILE A 81 -0.15 -8.66 -2.12
C ILE A 81 0.87 -7.59 -1.72
N ASN A 82 1.83 -7.26 -2.59
CA ASN A 82 2.84 -6.24 -2.33
C ASN A 82 2.20 -4.87 -2.03
N ARG A 83 1.13 -4.53 -2.74
CA ARG A 83 0.39 -3.28 -2.53
C ARG A 83 -0.27 -3.25 -1.15
N LEU A 84 -0.96 -4.33 -0.76
CA LEU A 84 -1.58 -4.45 0.56
C LEU A 84 -0.55 -4.42 1.70
N GLU A 85 0.60 -5.08 1.52
CA GLU A 85 1.72 -5.01 2.47
C GLU A 85 2.25 -3.58 2.63
N HIS A 86 2.42 -2.86 1.52
CA HIS A 86 2.84 -1.47 1.55
C HIS A 86 1.83 -0.56 2.28
N ILE A 87 0.53 -0.73 2.01
CA ILE A 87 -0.53 0.01 2.71
C ILE A 87 -0.47 -0.25 4.21
N LYS A 88 -0.33 -1.51 4.62
CA LYS A 88 -0.23 -1.91 6.03
C LYS A 88 0.99 -1.30 6.72
N ILE A 89 2.15 -1.31 6.07
CA ILE A 89 3.38 -0.68 6.60
C ILE A 89 3.15 0.82 6.81
N VAL A 90 2.60 1.52 5.81
CA VAL A 90 2.33 2.96 5.89
C VAL A 90 1.32 3.28 7.01
N GLN A 91 0.28 2.46 7.17
CA GLN A 91 -0.70 2.61 8.26
C GLN A 91 -0.03 2.44 9.64
N ASN A 92 0.75 1.38 9.84
CA ASN A 92 1.46 1.14 11.10
C ASN A 92 2.42 2.30 11.45
N HIS A 93 3.13 2.86 10.47
CA HIS A 93 3.99 4.03 10.70
C HIS A 93 3.19 5.27 11.10
N LYS A 94 2.03 5.51 10.46
CA LYS A 94 1.14 6.62 10.83
C LYS A 94 0.61 6.47 12.25
N GLU A 95 0.13 5.29 12.63
CA GLU A 95 -0.38 5.00 13.97
C GLU A 95 0.70 5.18 15.05
N LYS A 96 1.94 4.73 14.77
CA LYS A 96 3.07 4.93 15.67
C LYS A 96 3.41 6.42 15.85
N ASN A 97 3.48 7.18 14.75
CA ASN A 97 3.77 8.61 14.82
C ASN A 97 2.67 9.38 15.59
N ILE A 98 1.39 9.03 15.38
CA ILE A 98 0.26 9.65 16.09
C ILE A 98 0.31 9.31 17.58
N SER A 99 0.64 8.08 17.95
CA SER A 99 0.76 7.69 19.36
C SER A 99 1.95 8.36 20.05
N GLU A 100 3.09 8.53 19.37
CA GLU A 100 4.23 9.32 19.89
C GLU A 100 3.89 10.80 20.10
N ILE A 101 3.19 11.44 19.15
CA ILE A 101 2.71 12.83 19.30
C ILE A 101 1.74 12.95 20.48
N LYS A 102 0.78 12.02 20.59
CA LYS A 102 -0.19 12.02 21.69
C LYS A 102 0.47 11.83 23.07
N ILE A 103 1.55 11.04 23.15
CA ILE A 103 2.36 10.90 24.38
C ILE A 103 3.08 12.20 24.72
N LEU A 104 3.57 12.96 23.73
CA LEU A 104 4.20 14.26 23.95
C LEU A 104 3.19 15.29 24.47
N GLU A 105 2.00 15.37 23.84
CA GLU A 105 0.91 16.24 24.28
C GLU A 105 0.49 15.95 25.74
N LEU A 106 0.34 14.67 26.10
CA LEU A 106 0.01 14.26 27.47
C LEU A 106 1.11 14.61 28.49
N LYS A 107 2.38 14.67 28.07
CA LYS A 107 3.49 15.06 28.95
C LYS A 107 3.51 16.57 29.18
N ASP A 108 3.22 17.37 28.15
CA ASP A 108 3.17 18.83 28.28
C ASP A 108 2.04 19.27 29.23
N GLU A 109 0.87 18.62 29.21
CA GLU A 109 -0.23 18.89 30.16
C GLU A 109 0.14 18.60 31.63
N THR A 110 1.12 17.73 31.89
CA THR A 110 1.54 17.40 33.26
C THR A 110 2.60 18.36 33.82
N SER A 111 3.26 19.16 32.99
CA SER A 111 4.35 20.06 33.42
C SER A 111 3.86 21.41 33.97
N ASP A 112 2.69 21.89 33.54
CA ASP A 112 2.14 23.18 34.00
C ASP A 112 1.39 23.09 35.34
N ASN A 113 1.02 21.87 35.77
CA ASN A 113 0.29 21.67 37.02
C ASN A 113 1.14 21.87 38.28
N ASP A 114 2.46 21.74 38.22
CA ASP A 114 3.31 21.99 39.40
C ASP A 114 3.34 23.49 39.75
N PHE A 115 3.44 24.38 38.75
CA PHE A 115 3.41 25.83 39.00
C PHE A 115 2.04 26.34 39.42
N ILE A 116 0.96 25.83 38.81
CA ILE A 116 -0.40 26.23 39.16
C ILE A 116 -0.77 25.77 40.57
N VAL A 117 -0.39 24.53 40.96
CA VAL A 117 -0.61 24.02 42.32
C VAL A 117 0.20 24.82 43.35
N ILE A 118 1.45 25.17 43.05
CA ILE A 118 2.27 26.02 43.92
C ILE A 118 1.65 27.41 44.06
N ILE A 119 1.17 28.04 42.98
CA ILE A 119 0.51 29.35 43.02
C ILE A 119 -0.78 29.27 43.86
N ILE A 120 -1.61 28.24 43.69
CA ILE A 120 -2.85 28.07 44.48
C ILE A 120 -2.52 27.84 45.97
N LEU A 121 -1.47 27.09 46.29
CA LEU A 121 -1.02 26.87 47.68
C LEU A 121 -0.47 28.16 48.31
N LEU A 122 0.30 28.96 47.57
CA LEU A 122 0.81 30.26 48.02
C LEU A 122 -0.33 31.27 48.21
N MET A 123 -1.30 31.30 47.30
CA MET A 123 -2.48 32.16 47.44
C MET A 123 -3.33 31.78 48.66
N LYS A 124 -3.45 30.49 48.98
CA LYS A 124 -4.09 30.02 50.22
C LYS A 124 -3.35 30.49 51.48
N GLN A 125 -2.01 30.46 51.50
CA GLN A 125 -1.24 30.95 52.64
C GLN A 125 -1.41 32.46 52.88
N LEU A 126 -1.45 33.27 51.83
CA LEU A 126 -1.69 34.72 51.92
C LEU A 126 -3.11 35.06 52.40
N TYR A 127 -4.12 34.28 51.98
CA TYR A 127 -5.49 34.51 52.41
C TYR A 127 -5.72 34.22 53.90
N VAL A 128 -4.99 33.26 54.47
CA VAL A 128 -5.01 32.99 55.93
C VAL A 128 -4.33 34.10 56.72
N PHE A 129 -3.27 34.71 56.18
CA PHE A 129 -2.57 35.85 56.80
C PHE A 129 -3.38 37.15 56.80
N PHE A 130 -4.36 37.29 55.90
CA PHE A 130 -5.20 38.48 55.81
C PHE A 130 -6.51 38.37 56.62
N TYR A 131 -6.80 37.19 57.21
CA TYR A 131 -8.05 36.90 57.90
C TYR A 131 -7.88 36.45 59.37
N LEU A 132 -6.69 36.69 59.95
CA LEU A 132 -6.33 36.57 61.36
C LEU A 132 -5.66 37.87 61.80
#